data_AF-A0A3D3CL80-F1
#
_entry.id   AF-A0A3D3CL80-F1
#
_cell.length_a   1.000
_cell.length_b   1.000
_cell.length_c   1.000
_cell.angle_alpha   90.00
_cell.angle_beta   90.00
_cell.angle_gamma   90.00
#
_symmetry.space_group_name_H-M   'P 1'
#
loop_
_entity.id
_entity.type
_entity.pdbx_description
1 polymer ?
#
loop_
_entity_poly.entity_id
_entity_poly.type
_entity_poly.pdbx_seq_one_letter_code
_entity_poly.pdbx_strand_id
1 'polypeptide(L)'
;PSEGAAISEFLPLSPEAFRRRYTTLRWGDNSIRERENGECLFYCGSSNRCAIYPVRPEQCRSFPFWPSILESKACWDEAARSCPGMNRGDLHSPEEIDRIVRSCPFPDLL
;
A
#
# COMPACT_ATOMS: atom_id res chain seq x y z
N PRO A 1 14.93 6.93 -5.99
CA PRO A 1 14.50 6.05 -7.10
C PRO A 1 12.97 6.10 -7.23
N SER A 2 12.39 5.87 -8.41
CA SER A 2 10.94 5.68 -8.49
C SER A 2 10.53 4.41 -7.73
N GLU A 3 9.28 4.32 -7.27
CA GLU A 3 8.80 3.15 -6.50
C GLU A 3 9.02 1.85 -7.27
N GLY A 4 8.69 1.84 -8.57
CA GLY A 4 8.93 0.69 -9.44
C GLY A 4 10.41 0.31 -9.56
N ALA A 5 11.33 1.28 -9.53
CA ALA A 5 12.77 0.99 -9.53
C ALA A 5 13.21 0.34 -8.21
N ALA A 6 12.71 0.82 -7.06
CA ALA A 6 13.00 0.23 -5.76
C ALA A 6 12.49 -1.22 -5.67
N ILE A 7 11.29 -1.50 -6.19
CA ILE A 7 10.74 -2.86 -6.24
C ILE A 7 11.55 -3.74 -7.20
N SER A 8 11.97 -3.20 -8.35
CA SER A 8 12.77 -3.95 -9.34
C SER A 8 14.13 -4.37 -8.77
N GLU A 9 14.80 -3.46 -8.06
CA GLU A 9 16.07 -3.74 -7.38
C GLU A 9 15.92 -4.78 -6.27
N PHE A 10 14.83 -4.70 -5.49
CA PHE A 10 14.53 -5.66 -4.43
C PHE A 10 14.21 -7.06 -4.96
N LEU A 11 13.64 -7.18 -6.16
CA LEU A 11 13.25 -8.46 -6.81
C LEU A 11 14.31 -9.03 -7.76
N PRO A 12 15.56 -8.56 -7.70
CA PRO A 12 16.56 -8.60 -8.79
C PRO A 12 16.02 -8.69 -10.23
N LEU A 13 15.14 -7.77 -10.63
CA LEU A 13 14.55 -7.72 -11.98
C LEU A 13 14.94 -6.44 -12.72
N SER A 14 14.97 -6.53 -14.06
CA SER A 14 14.99 -5.31 -14.87
C SER A 14 13.66 -4.56 -14.75
N PRO A 15 13.64 -3.22 -14.87
CA PRO A 15 12.41 -2.44 -14.82
C PRO A 15 11.35 -2.86 -15.85
N GLU A 16 11.79 -3.37 -17.01
CA GLU A 16 10.90 -3.90 -18.03
C GLU A 16 10.28 -5.24 -17.61
N ALA A 17 11.07 -6.16 -17.07
CA ALA A 17 10.58 -7.43 -16.57
C ALA A 17 9.61 -7.25 -15.40
N PHE A 18 9.90 -6.30 -14.50
CA PHE A 18 9.00 -5.93 -13.42
C PHE A 18 7.65 -5.42 -13.95
N ARG A 19 7.66 -4.40 -14.82
CA ARG A 19 6.44 -3.85 -15.41
C ARG A 19 5.61 -4.93 -16.12
N ARG A 20 6.25 -5.75 -16.94
CA ARG A 20 5.55 -6.81 -17.69
C ARG A 20 4.89 -7.85 -16.78
N ARG A 21 5.54 -8.23 -15.69
CA ARG A 21 5.09 -9.33 -14.81
C ARG A 21 4.14 -8.87 -13.71
N TYR A 22 4.37 -7.69 -13.14
CA TYR A 22 3.75 -7.29 -11.88
C TYR A 22 2.87 -6.04 -11.98
N THR A 23 2.87 -5.30 -13.09
CA THR A 23 2.02 -4.10 -13.22
C THR A 23 0.90 -4.26 -14.24
N THR A 24 -0.14 -3.45 -14.09
CA THR A 24 -1.29 -3.35 -14.98
C THR A 24 -1.72 -1.89 -15.14
N LEU A 25 -2.40 -1.60 -16.24
CA LEU A 25 -3.04 -0.31 -16.53
C LEU A 25 -4.56 -0.39 -16.48
N ARG A 26 -5.11 -1.48 -15.90
CA ARG A 26 -6.56 -1.72 -15.81
C ARG A 26 -7.33 -0.54 -15.21
N TRP A 27 -6.69 0.18 -14.29
CA TRP A 27 -7.27 1.29 -13.55
C TRP A 27 -6.89 2.67 -14.13
N GLY A 28 -6.38 2.73 -15.37
CA GLY A 28 -5.90 3.95 -16.01
C GLY A 28 -4.42 4.22 -15.73
N ASP A 29 -4.00 4.11 -14.48
CA ASP A 29 -2.62 4.29 -14.04
C ASP A 29 -1.89 2.96 -13.79
N ASN A 30 -0.55 3.05 -13.70
CA ASN A 30 0.27 1.90 -13.32
C ASN A 30 -0.05 1.45 -11.90
N SER A 31 -0.54 0.22 -11.79
CA SER A 31 -0.91 -0.43 -10.54
C SER A 31 -0.27 -1.81 -10.46
N ILE A 32 -0.09 -2.33 -9.24
CA ILE A 32 0.37 -3.70 -9.06
C ILE A 32 -0.79 -4.64 -9.42
N ARG A 33 -0.50 -5.68 -10.20
CA ARG A 33 -1.49 -6.70 -10.56
C ARG A 33 -2.03 -7.43 -9.34
N GLU A 34 -3.29 -7.80 -9.44
CA GLU A 34 -4.00 -8.63 -8.49
C GLU A 34 -4.16 -10.06 -9.03
N ARG A 35 -4.36 -10.99 -8.10
CA ARG A 35 -4.80 -12.36 -8.36
C ARG A 35 -6.30 -12.36 -8.70
N GLU A 36 -6.83 -13.50 -9.15
CA GLU A 36 -8.26 -13.64 -9.48
C GLU A 36 -9.18 -13.37 -8.28
N ASN A 37 -8.72 -13.64 -7.06
CA ASN A 37 -9.44 -13.34 -5.82
C ASN A 37 -9.32 -11.87 -5.36
N GLY A 38 -8.67 -11.00 -6.16
CA GLY A 38 -8.49 -9.59 -5.85
C GLY A 38 -7.29 -9.28 -4.94
N GLU A 39 -6.55 -10.27 -4.46
CA GLU A 39 -5.37 -10.01 -3.64
C GLU A 39 -4.21 -9.46 -4.50
N CYS A 40 -3.46 -8.49 -3.96
CA CYS A 40 -2.21 -8.04 -4.56
C CYS A 40 -1.25 -9.23 -4.78
N LEU A 41 -0.56 -9.29 -5.94
CA LEU A 41 0.37 -10.39 -6.23
C LEU A 41 1.48 -10.57 -5.18
N PHE A 42 1.90 -9.49 -4.51
CA PHE A 42 2.92 -9.53 -3.46
C PHE A 42 2.35 -9.87 -2.07
N TYR A 43 1.03 -10.00 -1.91
CA TYR A 43 0.46 -10.52 -0.68
C TYR A 43 0.73 -12.03 -0.55
N CYS A 44 1.27 -12.44 0.59
CA CYS A 44 1.55 -13.83 0.92
C CYS A 44 0.55 -14.30 1.99
N GLY A 45 -0.57 -14.87 1.55
CA GLY A 45 -1.67 -15.28 2.44
C GLY A 45 -1.30 -16.35 3.48
N SER A 46 -0.28 -17.18 3.25
CA SER A 46 0.19 -18.16 4.24
C SER A 46 0.85 -17.52 5.46
N SER A 47 1.46 -16.34 5.27
CA SER A 47 2.14 -15.59 6.34
C SER A 47 1.41 -14.32 6.76
N ASN A 48 0.36 -13.92 6.02
CA ASN A 48 -0.28 -12.62 6.10
C ASN A 48 0.71 -11.45 6.02
N ARG A 49 1.75 -11.57 5.16
CA ARG A 49 2.79 -10.56 4.96
C ARG A 49 2.91 -10.16 3.50
N CYS A 50 3.41 -8.95 3.27
CA CYS A 50 3.82 -8.49 1.94
C CYS A 50 5.22 -9.02 1.62
N ALA A 51 5.41 -9.64 0.46
CA ALA A 51 6.70 -10.16 -0.01
C ALA A 51 7.72 -9.04 -0.31
N ILE A 52 7.26 -7.82 -0.54
CA ILE A 52 8.10 -6.64 -0.83
C ILE A 52 8.00 -5.58 0.29
N TYR A 53 7.76 -6.01 1.54
CA TYR A 53 7.48 -5.13 2.68
C TYR A 53 8.43 -3.91 2.82
N PRO A 54 9.77 -4.05 2.66
CA PRO A 54 10.71 -2.91 2.79
C PRO A 54 10.52 -1.84 1.70
N VAL A 55 10.06 -2.23 0.53
CA VAL A 55 9.92 -1.37 -0.66
C VAL A 55 8.46 -1.20 -1.08
N ARG A 56 7.52 -1.32 -0.12
CA ARG A 56 6.10 -1.03 -0.35
C ARG A 56 5.93 0.36 -0.99
N PRO A 57 5.06 0.51 -1.98
CA PRO A 57 4.65 1.83 -2.47
C PRO A 57 4.08 2.70 -1.35
N GLU A 58 4.14 4.02 -1.53
CA GLU A 58 3.69 5.02 -0.56
C GLU A 58 2.20 4.82 -0.20
N GLN A 59 1.34 4.47 -1.16
CA GLN A 59 -0.06 4.12 -0.88
C GLN A 59 -0.18 2.97 0.14
N CYS A 60 0.65 1.93 0.01
CA CYS A 60 0.65 0.79 0.92
C CYS A 60 1.35 1.09 2.26
N ARG A 61 2.22 2.10 2.30
CA ARG A 61 2.90 2.56 3.53
C ARG A 61 2.04 3.50 4.34
N SER A 62 1.18 4.28 3.69
CA SER A 62 0.31 5.24 4.35
C SER A 62 -0.87 4.60 5.07
N PHE A 63 -1.23 3.35 4.76
CA PHE A 63 -2.22 2.60 5.55
C PHE A 63 -1.76 2.46 7.02
N PRO A 64 -2.63 2.72 8.02
CA PRO A 64 -4.08 2.93 7.94
C PRO A 64 -4.52 4.41 7.88
N PHE A 65 -3.61 5.35 7.64
CA PHE A 65 -3.87 6.80 7.64
C PHE A 65 -4.45 7.31 6.33
N TRP A 66 -5.23 6.49 5.64
CA TRP A 66 -5.92 6.94 4.43
C TRP A 66 -7.00 7.96 4.80
N PRO A 67 -7.15 9.09 4.08
CA PRO A 67 -8.19 10.10 4.30
C PRO A 67 -9.61 9.55 4.53
N SER A 68 -10.06 8.56 3.76
CA SER A 68 -11.34 7.86 3.93
C SER A 68 -11.45 7.13 5.26
N ILE A 69 -10.34 6.60 5.79
CA ILE A 69 -10.29 5.98 7.11
C ILE A 69 -10.26 7.06 8.21
N LEU A 70 -9.55 8.16 7.96
CA LEU A 70 -9.41 9.29 8.88
C LEU A 70 -10.61 10.25 8.91
N GLU A 71 -11.54 10.13 7.96
CA GLU A 71 -12.71 10.99 7.81
C GLU A 71 -13.55 11.08 9.10
N SER A 72 -13.71 9.95 9.79
CA SER A 72 -14.44 9.91 11.05
C SER A 72 -14.01 8.72 11.91
N LYS A 73 -14.34 8.80 13.21
CA LYS A 73 -14.18 7.66 14.13
C LYS A 73 -14.91 6.41 13.61
N ALA A 74 -16.09 6.58 13.01
CA ALA A 74 -16.86 5.46 12.48
C ALA A 74 -16.13 4.77 11.32
N CYS A 75 -15.51 5.54 10.42
CA CYS A 75 -14.70 5.01 9.32
C CYS A 75 -13.47 4.24 9.84
N TRP A 76 -12.78 4.80 10.84
CA TRP A 76 -11.67 4.12 11.52
C TRP A 76 -12.09 2.80 12.17
N ASP A 77 -13.19 2.82 12.93
CA ASP A 77 -13.70 1.63 13.62
C ASP A 77 -14.12 0.54 12.62
N GLU A 78 -14.71 0.92 11.48
CA GLU A 78 -15.09 -0.02 10.42
C GLU A 78 -13.86 -0.65 9.76
N ALA A 79 -12.88 0.15 9.36
CA ALA A 79 -11.63 -0.36 8.79
C ALA A 79 -10.89 -1.29 9.78
N ALA A 80 -10.92 -0.96 11.08
CA ALA A 80 -10.31 -1.76 12.13
C ALA A 80 -10.97 -3.14 12.33
N ARG A 81 -12.24 -3.33 11.92
CA ARG A 81 -12.88 -4.67 11.91
C ARG A 81 -12.24 -5.60 10.89
N SER A 82 -11.75 -5.04 9.79
CA SER A 82 -11.17 -5.79 8.67
C SER A 82 -9.66 -6.01 8.80
N CYS A 83 -8.96 -5.16 9.57
CA CYS A 83 -7.52 -5.25 9.75
C CYS A 83 -7.11 -5.51 11.22
N PRO A 84 -6.58 -6.69 11.57
CA PRO A 84 -6.16 -6.99 12.94
C PRO A 84 -4.95 -6.16 13.42
N GLY A 85 -4.27 -5.45 12.51
CA GLY A 85 -3.16 -4.56 12.83
C GLY A 85 -3.60 -3.15 13.23
N MET A 86 -4.83 -2.73 12.92
CA MET A 86 -5.33 -1.43 13.38
C MET A 86 -5.52 -1.44 14.90
N ASN A 87 -5.31 -0.29 15.53
CA ASN A 87 -5.28 -0.14 16.99
C ASN A 87 -4.19 -0.97 17.71
N ARG A 88 -3.21 -1.47 16.96
CA ARG A 88 -2.06 -2.22 17.49
C ARG A 88 -0.78 -1.70 16.84
N GLY A 89 -0.11 -0.77 17.50
CA GLY A 89 1.11 -0.17 16.98
C GLY A 89 1.54 1.03 17.81
N ASP A 90 2.50 1.76 17.27
CA ASP A 90 3.01 2.97 17.89
C ASP A 90 1.97 4.10 17.84
N LEU A 91 2.05 4.99 18.83
CA LEU A 91 1.25 6.20 18.84
C LEU A 91 1.88 7.22 17.90
N HIS A 92 1.08 7.72 16.95
CA HIS A 92 1.50 8.77 16.03
C HIS A 92 0.84 10.11 16.39
N SER A 93 1.59 11.20 16.32
CA SER A 93 1.05 12.55 16.47
C SER A 93 0.28 12.99 15.21
N PRO A 94 -0.63 13.97 15.30
CA PRO A 94 -1.29 14.53 14.12
C PRO A 94 -0.31 15.01 13.04
N GLU A 95 0.82 15.61 13.44
CA GLU A 95 1.84 16.12 12.52
C GLU A 95 2.60 14.99 11.80
N GLU A 96 2.78 13.85 12.45
CA GLU A 96 3.36 12.67 11.84
C GLU A 96 2.40 12.03 10.84
N ILE A 97 1.13 11.93 11.19
CA ILE A 97 0.07 11.44 10.31
C ILE A 97 -0.01 12.33 9.07
N ASP A 98 -0.08 13.65 9.24
CA ASP A 98 -0.07 14.62 8.14
C ASP A 98 1.12 14.44 7.20
N ARG A 99 2.31 14.15 7.74
CA ARG A 99 3.51 13.92 6.94
C ARG A 99 3.40 12.64 6.10
N ILE A 100 2.84 11.57 6.68
CA ILE A 100 2.60 10.29 5.98
C ILE A 100 1.55 10.48 4.88
N VAL A 101 0.45 11.17 5.17
CA VAL A 101 -0.61 11.42 4.18
C VAL A 101 -0.06 12.21 3.00
N ARG A 102 0.73 13.26 3.26
CA ARG A 102 1.33 14.10 2.21
C ARG A 102 2.42 13.40 1.40
N SER A 103 3.01 12.31 1.90
CA SER A 103 3.98 11.52 1.11
C SER A 103 3.31 10.63 0.06
N CYS A 104 2.02 10.30 0.25
CA CYS A 104 1.24 9.56 -0.72
C CYS A 104 0.77 10.49 -1.86
N PRO A 105 1.18 10.26 -3.12
CA PRO A 105 0.84 11.14 -4.24
C PRO A 105 -0.61 10.98 -4.73
N PHE A 106 -1.42 10.14 -4.07
CA PHE A 106 -2.77 9.78 -4.51
C PHE A 106 -3.84 10.25 -3.51
N PRO A 107 -4.06 11.57 -3.32
CA PRO A 107 -5.03 12.07 -2.35
C PRO A 107 -6.48 11.66 -2.65
N ASP A 108 -6.78 11.28 -3.90
CA ASP A 108 -8.13 10.93 -4.36
C ASP A 108 -8.42 9.42 -4.35
N LEU A 109 -7.39 8.56 -4.24
CA LEU A 109 -7.53 7.10 -4.02
C LEU A 109 -7.71 6.77 -2.53
N LEU A 110 -7.98 7.80 -1.75
CA LEU A 110 -7.63 7.94 -0.36
C LEU A 110 -8.81 8.46 0.41
#